data_AF-A0A931KAA2-F1
#
_entry.id   AF-A0A931KAA2-F1
#
_cell.length_a   1.000
_cell.length_b   1.000
_cell.length_c   1.000
_cell.angle_alpha   90.00
_cell.angle_beta   90.00
_cell.angle_gamma   90.00
#
_symmetry.space_group_name_H-M   'P 1'
#
loop_
_entity.id
_entity.type
_entity.pdbx_description
1 polymer ?
#
loop_
_entity_poly.entity_id
_entity_poly.type
_entity_poly.pdbx_seq_one_letter_code
_entity_poly.pdbx_strand_id
1 'polypeptide(L)'
;MSNNCDKEPDAVEHCCHGSQNMFREVGQRGVALIVRLNFEGDPRVALQSRGVDFDEIPVLESSPVREFSINVACEIGVRFCPFCGSRFEDVIRRNLELYLDLAKTHEKYRLGPFETKKPGQSDDGRS
;
A
#
# COMPACT_ATOMS: atom_id res chain seq x y z
N MET A 1 -13.71 17.09 -19.50
CA MET A 1 -12.68 16.16 -19.02
C MET A 1 -13.31 14.79 -18.98
N SER A 2 -13.14 14.01 -20.05
CA SER A 2 -13.78 12.71 -20.18
C SER A 2 -12.98 11.68 -19.39
N ASN A 3 -13.61 11.07 -18.39
CA ASN A 3 -13.04 9.96 -17.63
C ASN A 3 -12.99 8.74 -18.54
N ASN A 4 -11.84 8.50 -19.18
CA ASN A 4 -11.57 7.31 -19.99
C ASN A 4 -11.40 6.05 -19.11
N CYS A 5 -12.43 5.71 -18.32
CA CYS A 5 -12.55 4.39 -17.69
C CYS A 5 -13.41 3.42 -18.51
N ASP A 6 -13.92 3.86 -19.67
CA ASP A 6 -14.81 3.08 -20.54
C ASP A 6 -14.07 2.39 -21.69
N LYS A 7 -13.10 1.52 -21.39
CA LYS A 7 -12.59 0.56 -22.40
C LYS A 7 -12.86 -0.87 -21.95
N GLU A 8 -13.30 -1.67 -22.92
CA GLU A 8 -13.76 -3.05 -22.89
C GLU A 8 -12.97 -4.01 -21.98
N PRO A 9 -13.62 -5.09 -21.50
CA PRO A 9 -13.23 -5.85 -20.32
C PRO A 9 -12.15 -6.89 -20.65
N ASP A 10 -10.94 -6.45 -20.97
CA ASP A 10 -9.79 -7.18 -20.45
C ASP A 10 -9.84 -6.95 -18.95
N ALA A 11 -10.29 -7.97 -18.20
CA ALA A 11 -10.58 -7.91 -16.78
C ALA A 11 -9.38 -7.30 -16.04
N VAL A 12 -9.41 -5.99 -15.82
CA VAL A 12 -8.45 -5.36 -14.92
C VAL A 12 -8.85 -5.90 -13.56
N GLU A 13 -8.13 -6.91 -13.11
CA GLU A 13 -8.38 -7.58 -11.82
C GLU A 13 -8.38 -6.53 -10.68
N HIS A 14 -7.61 -5.46 -10.85
CA HIS A 14 -7.53 -4.32 -9.93
C HIS A 14 -8.33 -3.08 -10.39
N CYS A 15 -8.22 -1.99 -9.64
CA CYS A 15 -8.95 -0.74 -9.91
C CYS A 15 -8.64 -0.10 -11.28
N CYS A 16 -7.37 -0.09 -11.70
CA CYS A 16 -6.86 0.43 -12.98
C CYS A 16 -5.38 0.04 -13.15
N HIS A 17 -4.81 0.20 -14.35
CA HIS A 17 -3.39 -0.05 -14.62
C HIS A 17 -2.44 0.67 -13.65
N GLY A 18 -2.72 1.94 -13.31
CA GLY A 18 -1.89 2.69 -12.37
C GLY A 18 -1.83 2.04 -10.98
N SER A 19 -2.99 1.66 -10.44
CA SER A 19 -3.04 0.96 -9.16
C SER A 19 -2.44 -0.45 -9.22
N GLN A 20 -2.63 -1.18 -10.32
CA GLN A 20 -2.06 -2.51 -10.50
C GLN A 20 -0.54 -2.47 -10.46
N ASN A 21 0.08 -1.49 -11.13
CA ASN A 21 1.53 -1.29 -11.07
C ASN A 21 1.96 -1.03 -9.62
N MET A 22 1.26 -0.17 -8.89
CA MET A 22 1.60 0.12 -7.49
C MET A 22 1.45 -1.09 -6.55
N PHE A 23 0.52 -2.02 -6.80
CA PHE A 23 0.41 -3.27 -6.05
C PHE A 23 1.58 -4.22 -6.33
N ARG A 24 2.18 -4.18 -7.53
CA ARG A 24 3.36 -4.99 -7.88
C ARG A 24 4.65 -4.50 -7.21
N GLU A 25 4.70 -3.23 -6.85
CA GLU A 25 5.86 -2.61 -6.18
C GLU A 25 5.91 -2.87 -4.66
N VAL A 26 4.97 -3.65 -4.11
CA VAL A 26 4.97 -3.93 -2.65
C VAL A 26 6.25 -4.65 -2.25
N GLY A 27 6.89 -4.13 -1.19
CA GLY A 27 8.16 -4.64 -0.69
C GLY A 27 9.40 -4.03 -1.36
N GLN A 28 9.24 -3.31 -2.47
CA GLN A 28 10.33 -2.59 -3.14
C GLN A 28 10.57 -1.22 -2.50
N ARG A 29 11.72 -0.61 -2.81
CA ARG A 29 12.01 0.79 -2.48
C ARG A 29 11.07 1.72 -3.26
N GLY A 30 10.72 2.87 -2.68
CA GLY A 30 9.85 3.86 -3.31
C GLY A 30 8.46 3.86 -2.72
N VAL A 31 7.42 3.92 -3.56
CA VAL A 31 6.02 4.03 -3.13
C VAL A 31 5.20 2.91 -3.76
N ALA A 32 4.40 2.22 -2.95
CA ALA A 32 3.53 1.13 -3.35
C ALA A 32 2.12 1.30 -2.75
N LEU A 33 1.14 0.62 -3.34
CA LEU A 33 -0.16 0.41 -2.69
C LEU A 33 -0.12 -0.96 -2.01
N ILE A 34 -0.47 -1.01 -0.74
CA ILE A 34 -0.55 -2.25 0.03
C ILE A 34 -2.02 -2.51 0.42
N VAL A 35 -2.39 -3.79 0.48
CA VAL A 35 -3.71 -4.22 0.96
C VAL A 35 -3.52 -4.88 2.32
N ARG A 36 -4.34 -4.48 3.28
CA ARG A 36 -4.31 -4.99 4.67
C ARG A 36 -5.71 -5.36 5.12
N LEU A 37 -5.83 -6.33 6.01
CA LEU A 37 -7.09 -6.56 6.72
C LEU A 37 -7.22 -5.59 7.89
N ASN A 38 -8.39 -4.99 8.06
CA ASN A 38 -8.76 -4.29 9.30
C ASN A 38 -9.09 -5.30 10.42
N PHE A 39 -9.47 -4.81 11.60
CA PHE A 39 -9.84 -5.67 12.74
C PHE A 39 -11.06 -6.56 12.50
N GLU A 40 -11.91 -6.22 11.53
CA GLU A 40 -13.11 -6.97 11.16
C GLU A 40 -12.80 -8.02 10.06
N GLY A 41 -11.56 -8.08 9.57
CA GLY A 41 -11.17 -8.96 8.48
C GLY A 41 -11.46 -8.39 7.08
N ASP A 42 -11.86 -7.12 6.98
CA ASP A 42 -12.10 -6.47 5.70
C ASP A 42 -10.79 -5.92 5.08
N PRO A 43 -10.56 -6.14 3.77
CA PRO A 43 -9.44 -5.50 3.09
C PRO A 43 -9.61 -3.98 3.00
N ARG A 44 -8.49 -3.27 3.21
CA ARG A 44 -8.31 -1.82 3.08
C ARG A 44 -7.00 -1.55 2.33
N VAL A 45 -6.97 -0.47 1.57
CA VAL A 45 -5.78 -0.07 0.82
C VAL A 45 -5.05 1.03 1.58
N ALA A 46 -3.73 0.95 1.62
CA ALA A 46 -2.85 2.00 2.11
C ALA A 46 -1.76 2.30 1.07
N LEU A 47 -1.30 3.55 1.04
CA LEU A 47 -0.08 3.94 0.37
C LEU A 47 1.08 3.70 1.33
N GLN A 48 2.09 2.94 0.90
CA GLN A 48 3.26 2.64 1.70
C GLN A 48 4.51 3.18 0.99
N SER A 49 5.32 3.95 1.70
CA SER A 49 6.64 4.38 1.23
C SER A 49 7.74 3.61 1.96
N ARG A 50 8.73 3.15 1.21
CA ARG A 50 9.87 2.38 1.67
C ARG A 50 11.17 3.04 1.23
N GLY A 51 12.10 3.11 2.16
CA GLY A 51 13.43 3.68 1.97
C GLY A 51 14.52 2.70 2.36
N VAL A 52 15.75 3.10 2.09
CA VAL A 52 16.95 2.38 2.54
C VAL A 52 17.46 3.07 3.80
N ASP A 53 18.02 2.29 4.72
CA ASP A 53 18.66 2.85 5.91
C ASP A 53 19.84 3.75 5.53
N PHE A 54 20.11 4.77 6.34
CA PHE A 54 21.27 5.65 6.12
C PHE A 54 22.58 4.88 6.20
N ASP A 55 22.65 3.86 7.06
CA ASP A 55 23.83 3.01 7.22
C ASP A 55 24.14 2.14 5.98
N GLU A 56 23.16 1.97 5.09
CA GLU A 56 23.24 1.17 3.86
C GLU A 56 23.61 2.02 2.63
N ILE A 57 23.71 3.36 2.77
CA ILE A 57 24.11 4.27 1.67
C ILE A 57 25.47 3.89 1.07
N PRO A 58 26.53 3.61 1.86
CA PRO A 58 27.83 3.22 1.28
C PRO A 58 27.76 1.92 0.47
N VAL A 59 26.87 1.00 0.87
CA VAL A 59 26.64 -0.26 0.14
C VAL A 59 26.03 0.03 -1.22
N LEU A 60 24.99 0.87 -1.27
CA LEU A 60 24.34 1.31 -2.52
C LEU A 60 25.30 2.03 -3.47
N GLU A 61 26.14 2.92 -2.94
CA GLU A 61 27.13 3.66 -3.73
C GLU A 61 28.20 2.73 -4.31
N SER A 62 28.60 1.71 -3.57
CA SER A 62 29.60 0.73 -4.00
C SER A 62 29.06 -0.26 -5.05
N SER A 63 27.77 -0.60 -4.98
CA SER A 63 27.11 -1.47 -5.94
C SER A 63 25.58 -1.38 -5.81
N PRO A 64 24.85 -0.92 -6.84
CA PRO A 64 23.40 -0.75 -6.76
C PRO A 64 22.61 -2.08 -6.77
N VAL A 65 23.30 -3.22 -6.86
CA VAL A 65 22.72 -4.56 -7.02
C VAL A 65 22.90 -5.43 -5.75
N ARG A 66 23.55 -4.92 -4.72
CA ARG A 66 23.71 -5.67 -3.46
C ARG A 66 22.40 -5.71 -2.68
N GLU A 67 22.24 -6.74 -1.86
CA GLU A 67 21.16 -6.80 -0.87
C GLU A 67 21.40 -5.72 0.18
N PHE A 68 20.35 -4.95 0.48
CA PHE A 68 20.34 -3.89 1.50
C PHE A 68 19.02 -3.93 2.25
N SER A 69 19.05 -3.42 3.47
CA SER A 69 17.86 -3.35 4.32
C SER A 69 16.88 -2.29 3.81
N ILE A 70 15.62 -2.68 3.57
CA ILE A 70 14.53 -1.77 3.15
C ILE A 70 13.56 -1.60 4.32
N ASN A 71 13.44 -0.37 4.81
CA ASN A 71 12.56 0.00 5.90
C ASN A 71 11.31 0.70 5.39
N VAL A 72 10.19 0.55 6.09
CA VAL A 72 8.98 1.34 5.81
C VAL A 72 9.15 2.72 6.42
N ALA A 73 9.11 3.75 5.59
CA ALA A 73 9.24 5.14 6.00
C ALA A 73 7.88 5.76 6.39
N CYS A 74 6.82 5.39 5.68
CA CYS A 74 5.48 5.94 5.90
C CYS A 74 4.41 4.97 5.43
N GLU A 75 3.24 4.99 6.08
CA GLU A 75 2.05 4.33 5.58
C GLU A 75 0.78 5.16 5.86
N ILE A 76 -0.07 5.30 4.85
CA ILE A 76 -1.27 6.15 4.91
C ILE A 76 -2.45 5.39 4.30
N GLY A 77 -3.53 5.21 5.06
CA GLY A 77 -4.77 4.63 4.53
C GLY A 77 -5.38 5.49 3.43
N VAL A 78 -5.79 4.88 2.32
CA VAL A 78 -6.37 5.58 1.16
C VAL A 78 -7.74 5.01 0.81
N ARG A 79 -8.70 5.91 0.56
CA ARG A 79 -10.07 5.53 0.17
C ARG A 79 -10.33 5.64 -1.33
N PHE A 80 -9.54 6.46 -2.03
CA PHE A 80 -9.67 6.70 -3.46
C PHE A 80 -8.38 6.34 -4.17
N CYS A 81 -8.51 5.78 -5.37
CA CYS A 81 -7.40 5.49 -6.26
C CYS A 81 -6.75 6.80 -6.72
N PRO A 82 -5.43 6.99 -6.53
CA PRO A 82 -4.76 8.23 -6.90
C PRO A 82 -4.66 8.43 -8.42
N PHE A 83 -4.97 7.40 -9.23
CA PHE A 83 -4.87 7.45 -10.69
C PHE A 83 -6.20 7.71 -11.39
N CYS A 84 -7.26 6.99 -11.02
CA CYS A 84 -8.57 7.10 -11.69
C CYS A 84 -9.68 7.66 -10.80
N GLY A 85 -9.39 7.98 -9.53
CA GLY A 85 -10.36 8.55 -8.59
C GLY A 85 -11.45 7.59 -8.11
N SER A 86 -11.46 6.33 -8.55
CA SER A 86 -12.41 5.33 -8.06
C SER A 86 -12.24 5.06 -6.57
N ARG A 87 -13.35 4.82 -5.88
CA ARG A 87 -13.35 4.48 -4.46
C ARG A 87 -12.94 3.01 -4.26
N PHE A 88 -11.92 2.76 -3.45
CA PHE A 88 -11.38 1.42 -3.25
C PHE A 88 -12.40 0.49 -2.60
N GLU A 89 -13.24 0.97 -1.67
CA GLU A 89 -14.28 0.14 -1.06
C GLU A 89 -15.25 -0.46 -2.11
N ASP A 90 -15.56 0.28 -3.18
CA ASP A 90 -16.45 -0.19 -4.24
C ASP A 90 -15.74 -1.13 -5.22
N VAL A 91 -14.44 -0.95 -5.45
CA VAL A 91 -13.61 -1.87 -6.25
C VAL A 91 -13.40 -3.18 -5.50
N ILE A 92 -13.09 -3.10 -4.22
CA ILE A 92 -12.91 -4.24 -3.31
C ILE A 92 -14.19 -5.07 -3.24
N ARG A 93 -15.35 -4.43 -3.03
CA ARG A 93 -16.63 -5.14 -2.95
C ARG A 93 -16.92 -5.96 -4.21
N ARG A 94 -16.52 -5.47 -5.38
CA ARG A 94 -16.68 -6.17 -6.66
C ARG A 94 -15.68 -7.30 -6.88
N ASN A 95 -14.53 -7.27 -6.21
CA ASN A 95 -13.40 -8.18 -6.41
C ASN A 95 -12.86 -8.72 -5.07
N LEU A 96 -13.75 -9.09 -4.15
CA LEU A 96 -13.39 -9.31 -2.74
C LEU A 96 -12.30 -10.38 -2.57
N GLU A 97 -12.44 -11.52 -3.24
CA GLU A 97 -11.51 -12.65 -3.15
C GLU A 97 -10.08 -12.24 -3.55
N LEU A 98 -9.94 -11.52 -4.66
CA LEU A 98 -8.65 -10.99 -5.10
C LEU A 98 -8.00 -10.12 -4.03
N TYR A 99 -8.75 -9.20 -3.42
CA TYR A 99 -8.19 -8.30 -2.41
C TYR A 99 -7.89 -9.02 -1.09
N LEU A 100 -8.61 -10.09 -0.76
CA LEU A 100 -8.25 -10.96 0.36
C LEU A 100 -6.92 -11.69 0.10
N ASP A 101 -6.71 -12.19 -1.12
CA ASP A 101 -5.46 -12.86 -1.48
C ASP A 101 -4.28 -11.89 -1.59
N LEU A 102 -4.52 -10.66 -2.07
CA LEU A 102 -3.54 -9.58 -1.97
C LEU A 102 -3.20 -9.28 -0.51
N ALA A 103 -4.20 -9.20 0.38
CA ALA A 103 -3.94 -8.93 1.79
C ALA A 103 -3.05 -10.01 2.44
N LYS A 104 -3.29 -11.30 2.12
CA LYS A 104 -2.43 -12.40 2.57
C LYS A 104 -1.02 -12.27 2.03
N THR A 105 -0.88 -12.00 0.73
CA THR A 105 0.42 -11.81 0.06
C THR A 105 1.20 -10.64 0.67
N HIS A 106 0.49 -9.57 1.02
CA HIS A 106 1.05 -8.33 1.54
C HIS A 106 1.36 -8.36 3.03
N GLU A 107 0.89 -9.36 3.79
CA GLU A 107 1.02 -9.42 5.24
C GLU A 107 2.49 -9.32 5.70
N LYS A 108 3.42 -9.97 4.98
CA LYS A 108 4.87 -9.91 5.27
C LYS A 108 5.51 -8.52 5.08
N TYR A 109 4.80 -7.59 4.44
CA TYR A 109 5.26 -6.22 4.17
C TYR A 109 4.58 -5.19 5.08
N ARG A 110 3.88 -5.64 6.11
CA ARG A 110 3.24 -4.75 7.07
C ARG A 110 4.25 -4.25 8.11
N LEU A 111 4.25 -2.95 8.36
CA LEU A 111 4.49 -2.44 9.71
C LEU A 111 3.45 -3.05 10.64
N GLY A 112 3.83 -3.39 11.87
CA GLY A 112 3.07 -4.13 12.89
C GLY A 112 1.60 -3.72 13.13
N PRO A 113 0.94 -4.22 14.19
CA PRO A 113 -0.49 -3.98 14.37
C PRO A 113 -0.82 -2.49 14.32
N PHE A 114 -1.82 -2.13 13.52
CA PHE A 114 -2.26 -0.77 13.31
C PHE A 114 -2.87 -0.28 14.62
N GLU A 115 -2.12 0.41 15.47
CA GLU A 115 -2.70 1.13 16.58
C GLU A 115 -3.48 2.31 16.01
N THR A 116 -4.76 2.10 15.72
CA THR A 116 -5.67 3.24 15.59
C THR A 116 -5.69 3.91 16.96
N LYS A 117 -4.96 5.03 17.14
CA LYS A 117 -5.21 5.92 18.29
C LYS A 117 -6.72 6.13 18.33
N LYS A 118 -7.37 5.69 19.41
CA LYS A 118 -8.79 5.97 19.61
C LYS A 118 -8.96 7.49 19.54
N PRO A 119 -9.97 8.01 18.82
CA PRO A 119 -10.25 9.45 18.85
C PRO A 119 -10.51 9.84 20.30
N GLY A 120 -9.59 10.61 20.90
CA GLY A 120 -9.67 11.07 22.30
C GLY A 120 -8.47 10.76 23.21
N GLN A 121 -7.39 10.12 22.73
CA GLN A 121 -6.16 9.96 23.51
C GLN A 121 -5.23 11.17 23.26
N SER A 122 -5.25 12.15 24.16
CA SER A 122 -4.26 13.22 24.22
C SER A 122 -2.90 12.63 24.61
N ASP A 123 -1.84 13.04 23.90
CA ASP A 123 -0.45 12.76 24.29
C ASP A 123 -0.10 13.63 25.50
N ASP A 124 -0.66 13.28 26.65
CA ASP A 124 -0.26 13.82 27.94
C ASP A 124 0.91 13.00 28.47
N GLY A 125 2.12 13.40 28.08
CA GLY A 125 3.24 13.29 29.00
C GLY A 125 4.60 12.85 28.44
N ARG A 126 5.51 13.83 28.49
CA ARG A 126 6.89 13.74 29.03
C ARG A 126 7.95 13.03 28.17
N SER A 127 9.17 13.56 28.04
CA SER A 127 9.81 14.79 28.55
C SER A 127 10.83 15.28 27.53
#